data_AF-A0A6J8C494-F1
#
_entry.id   AF-A0A6J8C494-F1
#
_cell.length_a   1.000
_cell.length_b   1.000
_cell.length_c   1.000
_cell.angle_alpha   90.00
_cell.angle_beta   90.00
_cell.angle_gamma   90.00
#
_symmetry.space_group_name_H-M   'P 1'
#
loop_
_entity.id
_entity.type
_entity.pdbx_description
1 polymer ?
#
loop_
_entity_poly.entity_id
_entity_poly.type
_entity_poly.pdbx_seq_one_letter_code
_entity_poly.pdbx_strand_id
1 'polypeptide(L)'
;MFEITDSRKVLKSYTGHKIQQIGKIRLPVVFKDREICKTFEIIIWNMDNIISGDFAESLNLVKRIDRIDTIEEIAKPNELLHDFPELVKTSGTLPGEYRLTIAENAKGVVHAPRRIPAAINMEENVYITKVEEPTEWVSSMVVAVKKDKVRICIDPKDLNEVIQRENYPLKTIEDL
;
A
#
# COMPACT_ATOMS: atom_id res chain seq x y z
N MET A 1 -46.73 2.06 4.57
CA MET A 1 -46.31 0.92 3.73
C MET A 1 -44.80 1.04 3.57
N PHE A 2 -44.03 0.01 3.90
CA PHE A 2 -42.58 0.05 3.72
C PHE A 2 -42.25 -0.34 2.27
N GLU A 3 -41.51 0.50 1.55
CA GLU A 3 -41.19 0.29 0.14
C GLU A 3 -39.68 0.04 -0.02
N ILE A 4 -39.34 -0.95 -0.87
CA ILE A 4 -37.96 -1.23 -1.22
C ILE A 4 -37.54 -0.23 -2.30
N THR A 5 -36.47 0.51 -2.03
CA THR A 5 -35.89 1.48 -2.95
C THR A 5 -34.57 0.97 -3.53
N ASP A 6 -34.15 1.52 -4.67
CA ASP A 6 -32.88 1.12 -5.29
C ASP A 6 -31.66 1.44 -4.42
N SER A 7 -30.65 0.57 -4.47
CA SER A 7 -29.40 0.71 -3.74
C SER A 7 -28.22 0.56 -4.69
N ARG A 8 -27.23 1.45 -4.54
CA ARG A 8 -25.99 1.45 -5.33
C ARG A 8 -24.81 0.79 -4.62
N LYS A 9 -25.01 0.27 -3.40
CA LYS A 9 -23.93 -0.39 -2.66
C LYS A 9 -23.57 -1.72 -3.32
N VAL A 10 -22.30 -2.10 -3.26
CA VAL A 10 -21.87 -3.44 -3.71
C VAL A 10 -21.56 -4.26 -2.48
N LEU A 11 -22.39 -5.26 -2.20
CA LEU A 11 -22.18 -6.18 -1.10
C LEU A 11 -21.17 -7.26 -1.51
N LYS A 12 -20.26 -7.60 -0.60
CA LYS A 12 -19.25 -8.65 -0.79
C LYS A 12 -19.17 -9.52 0.45
N SER A 13 -19.01 -10.83 0.23
CA SER A 13 -18.66 -11.78 1.30
C SER A 13 -17.22 -11.58 1.78
N TYR A 14 -16.88 -12.19 2.91
CA TYR A 14 -15.51 -12.24 3.44
C TYR A 14 -14.50 -12.81 2.40
N THR A 15 -14.93 -13.80 1.62
CA THR A 15 -14.16 -14.41 0.52
C THR A 15 -14.08 -13.54 -0.75
N GLY A 16 -14.69 -12.36 -0.76
CA GLY A 16 -14.65 -11.41 -1.89
C GLY A 16 -15.71 -11.65 -2.98
N HIS A 17 -16.51 -12.73 -2.90
CA HIS A 17 -17.64 -12.94 -3.82
C HIS A 17 -18.67 -11.82 -3.68
N LYS A 18 -19.13 -11.29 -4.81
CA LYS A 18 -20.17 -10.26 -4.88
C LYS A 18 -21.53 -10.86 -4.55
N ILE A 19 -22.28 -10.15 -3.72
CA ILE A 19 -23.65 -10.51 -3.32
C ILE A 19 -24.62 -9.63 -4.10
N GLN A 20 -25.56 -10.25 -4.80
CA GLN A 20 -26.60 -9.52 -5.53
C GLN A 20 -27.64 -8.99 -4.53
N GLN A 21 -27.83 -7.67 -4.52
CA GLN A 21 -28.86 -7.02 -3.72
C GLN A 21 -30.09 -6.68 -4.57
N ILE A 22 -31.23 -6.61 -3.90
CA ILE A 22 -32.54 -6.28 -4.47
C ILE A 22 -32.83 -4.80 -4.29
N GLY A 23 -32.34 -4.22 -3.20
CA GLY A 23 -32.52 -2.81 -2.87
C GLY A 23 -32.31 -2.57 -1.39
N LYS A 24 -32.84 -1.46 -0.90
CA LYS A 24 -32.77 -1.07 0.51
C LYS A 24 -34.13 -0.62 1.02
N ILE A 25 -34.35 -0.84 2.31
CA ILE A 25 -35.59 -0.48 2.99
C ILE A 25 -35.28 0.07 4.37
N ARG A 26 -36.02 1.09 4.82
CA ARG A 26 -35.89 1.64 6.16
C ARG A 26 -36.97 1.05 7.05
N LEU A 27 -36.56 0.34 8.10
CA LEU A 27 -37.45 -0.37 9.01
C LEU A 27 -37.24 0.09 10.46
N PRO A 28 -38.30 0.25 11.25
CA PRO A 28 -38.19 0.35 12.70
C PRO A 28 -37.80 -1.01 13.28
N VAL A 29 -36.82 -1.00 14.18
CA VAL A 29 -36.37 -2.19 14.92
C VAL A 29 -36.58 -1.92 16.39
N VAL A 30 -37.36 -2.78 17.03
CA VAL A 30 -37.65 -2.69 18.46
C VAL A 30 -36.97 -3.84 19.18
N PHE A 31 -36.18 -3.52 20.20
CA PHE A 31 -35.60 -4.50 21.11
C PHE A 31 -35.69 -3.99 22.55
N LYS A 32 -36.41 -4.73 23.40
CA LYS A 32 -36.76 -4.29 24.77
C LYS A 32 -37.41 -2.90 24.72
N ASP A 33 -36.88 -1.93 25.46
CA ASP A 33 -37.41 -0.58 25.57
C ASP A 33 -36.79 0.40 24.54
N ARG A 34 -36.09 -0.11 23.52
CA ARG A 34 -35.44 0.69 22.49
C ARG A 34 -36.07 0.46 21.13
N GLU A 35 -36.41 1.56 20.46
CA GLU A 35 -36.85 1.57 19.06
C GLU A 35 -35.86 2.40 18.23
N ILE A 36 -35.27 1.78 17.21
CA ILE A 36 -34.31 2.44 16.31
C ILE A 36 -34.71 2.14 14.86
N CYS A 37 -34.87 3.19 14.06
CA CYS A 37 -35.05 3.06 12.62
C CYS A 37 -33.71 2.88 11.91
N LYS A 38 -33.55 1.79 11.16
CA LYS A 38 -32.33 1.49 10.39
C LYS A 38 -32.65 1.14 8.94
N THR A 39 -31.73 1.47 8.04
CA THR A 39 -31.80 1.07 6.64
C THR A 39 -31.10 -0.27 6.45
N PHE A 40 -31.83 -1.24 5.91
CA PHE A 40 -31.35 -2.58 5.58
C PHE A 40 -31.15 -2.71 4.08
N GLU A 41 -30.09 -3.40 3.68
CA GLU A 41 -29.91 -3.86 2.31
C GLU A 41 -30.60 -5.24 2.20
N ILE A 42 -31.47 -5.40 1.20
CA ILE A 42 -32.29 -6.61 1.01
C ILE A 42 -31.63 -7.50 -0.03
N ILE A 43 -31.44 -8.77 0.34
CA ILE A 43 -30.89 -9.82 -0.50
C ILE A 43 -31.82 -11.05 -0.44
N ILE A 44 -31.91 -11.84 -1.51
CA ILE A 44 -32.48 -13.19 -1.42
C ILE A 44 -31.31 -14.15 -1.20
N TRP A 45 -31.16 -14.61 0.03
CA TRP A 45 -30.14 -15.58 0.41
C TRP A 45 -30.70 -16.49 1.50
N ASN A 46 -30.41 -17.78 1.43
CA ASN A 46 -30.75 -18.74 2.47
C ASN A 46 -29.74 -18.68 3.65
N MET A 47 -29.73 -17.57 4.40
CA MET A 47 -28.96 -17.40 5.64
C MET A 47 -29.71 -16.50 6.64
N ASP A 48 -29.29 -16.52 7.89
CA ASP A 48 -29.82 -15.64 8.92
C ASP A 48 -29.54 -14.16 8.63
N ASN A 49 -30.42 -13.29 9.13
CA ASN A 49 -30.26 -11.84 9.01
C ASN A 49 -29.04 -11.36 9.79
N ILE A 50 -28.21 -10.55 9.16
CA ILE A 50 -26.99 -10.00 9.77
C ILE A 50 -27.23 -8.53 10.13
N ILE A 51 -26.78 -8.15 11.33
CA ILE A 51 -26.72 -6.76 11.78
C ILE A 51 -25.26 -6.34 11.95
N SER A 52 -24.94 -5.07 11.68
CA SER A 52 -23.59 -4.55 11.90
C SER A 52 -23.28 -4.46 13.40
N GLY A 53 -22.01 -4.59 13.77
CA GLY A 53 -21.56 -4.46 15.17
C GLY A 53 -22.03 -3.15 15.81
N ASP A 54 -21.89 -2.03 15.10
CA ASP A 54 -22.32 -0.72 15.61
C ASP A 54 -23.84 -0.64 15.83
N PHE A 55 -24.62 -1.35 15.00
CA PHE A 55 -26.06 -1.42 15.19
C PHE A 55 -26.44 -2.31 16.39
N ALA A 56 -25.75 -3.44 16.56
CA ALA A 56 -25.89 -4.29 17.75
C ALA A 56 -25.54 -3.53 19.05
N GLU A 57 -24.51 -2.68 19.02
CA GLU A 57 -24.16 -1.78 20.15
C GLU A 57 -25.24 -0.74 20.43
N SER A 58 -25.80 -0.11 19.38
CA SER A 58 -26.89 0.86 19.56
C SER A 58 -28.14 0.24 20.20
N LEU A 59 -28.41 -1.04 19.90
CA LEU A 59 -29.47 -1.85 20.51
C LEU A 59 -29.07 -2.45 21.87
N ASN A 60 -27.84 -2.22 22.33
CA ASN A 60 -27.28 -2.79 23.56
C ASN A 60 -27.28 -4.33 23.58
N LEU A 61 -27.17 -4.96 22.42
CA LEU A 61 -27.02 -6.41 22.27
C LEU A 61 -25.58 -6.85 22.58
N VAL A 62 -24.62 -5.97 22.28
CA VAL A 62 -23.19 -6.17 22.52
C VAL A 62 -22.64 -4.94 23.23
N LYS A 63 -21.76 -5.15 24.20
CA LYS A 63 -20.98 -4.10 24.86
C LYS A 63 -19.50 -4.40 24.64
N ARG A 64 -18.77 -3.48 23.99
CA ARG A 64 -17.30 -3.55 23.90
C ARG A 64 -16.73 -3.03 25.22
N ILE A 65 -15.99 -3.87 25.95
CA ILE A 65 -15.46 -3.55 27.29
C ILE A 65 -14.06 -2.94 27.14
N ASP A 66 -13.15 -3.63 26.46
CA ASP A 66 -11.79 -3.17 26.20
C ASP A 66 -11.66 -2.77 24.73
N ARG A 67 -12.39 -1.71 24.35
CA ARG A 67 -12.29 -1.16 22.99
C ARG A 67 -10.94 -0.46 22.87
N ILE A 68 -9.97 -1.13 22.25
CA ILE A 68 -8.77 -0.47 21.74
C ILE A 68 -9.24 0.33 20.52
N ASP A 69 -9.41 1.65 20.68
CA ASP A 69 -9.63 2.55 19.55
C ASP A 69 -8.33 2.65 18.74
N THR A 70 -8.05 1.61 17.95
CA THR A 70 -6.91 1.63 17.03
C THR A 70 -7.18 2.67 15.94
N ILE A 71 -6.35 3.72 15.99
CA ILE A 71 -5.91 4.66 14.93
C ILE A 71 -6.41 6.11 15.08
N GLU A 72 -7.58 6.41 15.64
CA GLU A 72 -8.04 7.81 15.76
C GLU A 72 -7.50 8.54 17.00
N GLU A 73 -7.24 7.86 18.12
CA GLU A 73 -6.51 8.50 19.25
C GLU A 73 -4.99 8.57 19.01
N ILE A 74 -4.48 7.84 18.01
CA ILE A 74 -3.12 8.02 17.47
C ILE A 74 -3.08 9.18 16.45
N ALA A 75 -4.23 9.82 16.16
CA ALA A 75 -4.30 11.03 15.33
C ALA A 75 -3.82 12.30 16.06
N LYS A 76 -3.03 12.17 17.12
CA LYS A 76 -1.88 13.06 17.28
C LYS A 76 -0.61 12.27 16.91
N PRO A 77 -0.18 12.34 15.64
CA PRO A 77 1.23 12.10 15.31
C PRO A 77 2.19 13.06 16.06
N ASN A 78 1.67 13.97 16.89
CA ASN A 78 2.26 15.28 17.13
C ASN A 78 3.00 15.43 18.46
N GLU A 79 3.21 14.39 19.27
CA GLU A 79 4.07 14.54 20.45
C GLU A 79 5.46 13.96 20.16
N LEU A 80 5.58 12.68 19.78
CA LEU A 80 6.87 12.08 19.42
C LEU A 80 7.48 12.63 18.12
N LEU A 81 6.66 13.01 17.12
CA LEU A 81 7.17 13.59 15.87
C LEU A 81 7.37 15.11 15.96
N HIS A 82 6.82 15.76 16.99
CA HIS A 82 7.12 17.17 17.26
C HIS A 82 8.56 17.32 17.75
N ASP A 83 9.03 16.35 18.54
CA ASP A 83 10.40 16.35 19.06
C ASP A 83 11.43 15.88 18.01
N PHE A 84 11.00 15.14 16.99
CA PHE A 84 11.85 14.65 15.89
C PHE A 84 11.21 14.83 14.50
N PRO A 85 10.94 16.08 14.07
CA PRO A 85 10.25 16.37 12.80
C PRO A 85 11.02 15.87 11.56
N GLU A 86 12.33 15.66 11.68
CA GLU A 86 13.20 15.08 10.66
C GLU A 86 12.89 13.62 10.34
N LEU A 87 12.35 12.84 11.29
CA LEU A 87 11.94 11.45 11.04
C LEU A 87 10.73 11.37 10.10
N VAL A 88 9.96 12.46 9.99
CA VAL A 88 8.80 12.57 9.09
C VAL A 88 9.20 13.06 7.71
N LYS A 89 10.29 13.84 7.63
CA LYS A 89 10.80 14.44 6.39
C LYS A 89 12.16 13.85 6.04
N THR A 90 12.17 12.59 5.62
CA THR A 90 13.38 11.98 5.05
C THR A 90 13.38 12.11 3.53
N SER A 91 14.52 12.53 2.96
CA SER A 91 14.78 12.42 1.52
C SER A 91 15.03 10.98 1.08
N GLY A 92 15.08 10.02 2.01
CA GLY A 92 15.52 8.65 1.73
C GLY A 92 17.02 8.53 1.44
N THR A 93 17.80 9.60 1.63
CA THR A 93 19.24 9.61 1.44
C THR A 93 19.95 9.36 2.77
N LEU A 94 20.89 8.42 2.80
CA LEU A 94 21.78 8.24 3.94
C LEU A 94 23.03 9.14 3.79
N PRO A 95 23.60 9.63 4.89
CA PRO A 95 24.84 10.39 4.82
C PRO A 95 26.00 9.49 4.34
N GLY A 96 26.88 10.08 3.52
CA GLY A 96 28.08 9.41 2.99
C GLY A 96 27.98 9.09 1.50
N GLU A 97 29.12 8.68 0.94
CA GLU A 97 29.22 8.20 -0.44
C GLU A 97 29.45 6.70 -0.43
N TYR A 98 28.80 6.00 -1.36
CA TYR A 98 28.99 4.56 -1.53
C TYR A 98 29.93 4.28 -2.70
N ARG A 99 31.01 3.53 -2.45
CA ARG A 99 32.02 3.21 -3.47
C ARG A 99 31.89 1.75 -3.89
N LEU A 100 31.44 1.53 -5.12
CA LEU A 100 31.44 0.21 -5.75
C LEU A 100 32.86 -0.17 -6.17
N THR A 101 33.33 -1.34 -5.71
CA THR A 101 34.62 -1.91 -6.12
C THR A 101 34.38 -3.00 -7.16
N ILE A 102 35.07 -2.90 -8.29
CA ILE A 102 34.97 -3.83 -9.42
C ILE A 102 36.24 -4.69 -9.47
N ALA A 103 36.14 -5.95 -9.91
CA ALA A 103 37.31 -6.81 -10.11
C ALA A 103 38.37 -6.18 -11.05
N GLU A 104 39.66 -6.37 -10.74
CA GLU A 104 40.80 -5.68 -11.39
C GLU A 104 40.85 -5.80 -12.92
N ASN A 105 40.30 -6.87 -13.49
CA ASN A 105 40.33 -7.15 -14.93
C ASN A 105 38.93 -7.20 -15.56
N ALA A 106 37.94 -6.56 -14.91
CA ALA A 106 36.59 -6.50 -15.44
C ALA A 106 36.57 -5.71 -16.76
N LYS A 107 35.78 -6.20 -17.72
CA LYS A 107 35.58 -5.54 -19.00
C LYS A 107 34.20 -4.88 -19.01
N GLY A 108 34.18 -3.57 -19.27
CA GLY A 108 32.95 -2.81 -19.41
C GLY A 108 31.99 -3.41 -20.43
N VAL A 109 30.71 -3.42 -20.09
CA VAL A 109 29.63 -3.84 -20.98
C VAL A 109 28.68 -2.68 -21.22
N VAL A 110 28.45 -2.36 -22.49
CA VAL A 110 27.55 -1.30 -22.93
C VAL A 110 26.35 -1.93 -23.63
N HIS A 111 25.19 -1.85 -22.99
CA HIS A 111 23.95 -2.33 -23.59
C HIS A 111 23.50 -1.38 -24.71
N ALA A 112 22.96 -1.93 -25.79
CA ALA A 112 22.33 -1.13 -26.82
C ALA A 112 21.11 -0.35 -26.26
N PRO A 113 20.84 0.87 -26.75
CA PRO A 113 19.67 1.65 -26.33
C PRO A 113 18.36 0.88 -26.52
N ARG A 114 17.50 0.85 -25.49
CA ARG A 114 16.16 0.28 -25.59
C ARG A 114 15.12 1.35 -25.88
N ARG A 115 14.07 0.97 -26.61
CA ARG A 115 12.89 1.83 -26.81
C ARG A 115 12.12 1.93 -25.49
N ILE A 116 11.86 3.17 -25.08
CA ILE A 116 11.14 3.50 -23.84
C ILE A 116 9.93 4.40 -24.19
N PRO A 117 8.82 4.31 -23.45
CA PRO A 117 7.68 5.20 -23.68
C PRO A 117 8.07 6.67 -23.55
N ALA A 118 7.64 7.50 -24.51
CA ALA A 118 7.96 8.93 -24.54
C ALA A 118 7.41 9.72 -23.34
N ALA A 119 6.41 9.18 -22.64
CA ALA A 119 5.80 9.82 -21.48
C ALA A 119 6.68 9.76 -20.20
N ILE A 120 7.84 9.11 -20.25
CA ILE A 120 8.74 9.00 -19.09
C ILE A 120 9.72 10.17 -19.10
N ASN A 121 9.50 11.13 -18.21
CA ASN A 121 10.47 12.19 -17.96
C ASN A 121 11.37 11.82 -16.77
N MET A 122 12.68 11.76 -17.00
CA MET A 122 13.70 11.46 -15.97
C MET A 122 14.53 12.68 -15.58
N GLU A 123 14.39 13.81 -16.27
CA GLU A 123 15.21 15.01 -16.03
C GLU A 123 14.90 15.69 -14.69
N GLU A 124 13.71 15.47 -14.13
CA GLU A 124 13.27 16.04 -12.85
C GLU A 124 13.62 15.17 -11.63
N ASN A 125 14.39 14.09 -11.81
CA ASN A 125 14.69 13.15 -10.75
C ASN A 125 15.95 13.56 -9.96
N VAL A 126 15.81 13.78 -8.65
CA VAL A 126 16.88 14.23 -7.75
C VAL A 126 17.95 13.17 -7.43
N TYR A 127 17.73 11.91 -7.81
CA TYR A 127 18.62 10.78 -7.49
C TYR A 127 19.50 10.32 -8.67
N ILE A 128 19.26 10.84 -9.87
CA ILE A 128 20.04 10.52 -11.07
C ILE A 128 20.55 11.81 -11.71
N THR A 129 21.65 11.71 -12.43
CA THR A 129 22.22 12.83 -13.19
C THR A 129 22.42 12.44 -14.63
N LYS A 130 22.39 13.44 -15.52
CA LYS A 130 22.68 13.24 -16.95
C LYS A 130 24.17 13.01 -17.14
N VAL A 131 24.52 11.96 -17.87
CA VAL A 131 25.89 11.66 -18.30
C VAL A 131 25.94 11.74 -19.82
N GLU A 132 26.73 12.66 -20.36
CA GLU A 132 26.89 12.86 -21.81
C GLU A 132 28.14 12.19 -22.37
N GLU A 133 29.11 11.92 -21.50
CA GLU A 133 30.38 11.28 -21.88
C GLU A 133 30.26 9.75 -21.97
N PRO A 134 31.06 9.09 -22.84
CA PRO A 134 31.11 7.64 -22.90
C PRO A 134 31.51 7.02 -21.55
N THR A 135 30.84 5.94 -21.16
CA THR A 135 31.14 5.17 -19.95
C THR A 135 31.34 3.70 -20.28
N GLU A 136 32.14 3.01 -19.47
CA GLU A 136 32.45 1.60 -19.67
C GLU A 136 31.25 0.68 -19.37
N TRP A 137 30.35 1.13 -18.50
CA TRP A 137 29.22 0.34 -18.00
C TRP A 137 27.91 1.04 -18.29
N VAL A 138 27.12 0.48 -19.21
CA VAL A 138 25.79 1.00 -19.54
C VAL A 138 24.78 -0.13 -19.43
N SER A 139 23.92 -0.05 -18.40
CA SER A 139 22.84 -1.01 -18.18
C SER A 139 21.59 -0.63 -18.97
N SER A 140 20.85 -1.63 -19.43
CA SER A 140 19.52 -1.41 -20.01
C SER A 140 18.53 -0.90 -18.97
N MET A 141 17.59 -0.05 -19.39
CA MET A 141 16.45 0.36 -18.58
C MET A 141 15.17 -0.38 -18.99
N VAL A 142 14.34 -0.72 -18.02
CA VAL A 142 13.05 -1.39 -18.16
C VAL A 142 11.98 -0.61 -17.42
N VAL A 143 10.77 -0.57 -17.99
CA VAL A 143 9.61 0.11 -17.41
C VAL A 143 8.59 -0.95 -17.00
N ALA A 144 8.27 -0.99 -15.71
CA ALA A 144 7.28 -1.91 -15.17
C ALA A 144 6.10 -1.13 -14.60
N VAL A 145 4.87 -1.56 -14.91
CA VAL A 145 3.65 -1.00 -14.32
C VAL A 145 3.20 -1.92 -13.19
N LYS A 146 3.09 -1.38 -11.98
CA LYS A 146 2.58 -2.11 -10.81
C LYS A 146 1.41 -1.33 -10.22
N LYS A 147 0.19 -1.86 -10.39
CA LYS A 147 -1.07 -1.14 -10.12
C LYS A 147 -1.08 0.17 -10.92
N ASP A 148 -1.39 1.28 -10.28
CA ASP A 148 -1.45 2.61 -10.90
C ASP A 148 -0.10 3.36 -10.84
N LYS A 149 1.01 2.64 -10.61
CA LYS A 149 2.35 3.25 -10.51
C LYS A 149 3.29 2.69 -11.56
N VAL A 150 4.02 3.60 -12.21
CA VAL A 150 5.14 3.28 -13.10
C VAL A 150 6.41 3.12 -12.27
N ARG A 151 7.22 2.12 -12.60
CA ARG A 151 8.54 1.87 -12.02
C ARG A 151 9.56 1.83 -13.14
N ILE A 152 10.63 2.60 -12.94
CA ILE A 152 11.82 2.55 -13.77
C ILE A 152 12.82 1.62 -13.09
N CYS A 153 13.29 0.62 -13.81
CA CYS A 153 14.24 -0.37 -13.31
C CYS A 153 15.45 -0.41 -14.24
N ILE A 154 16.64 -0.55 -13.68
CA ILE A 154 17.85 -0.88 -14.44
C ILE A 154 18.04 -2.39 -14.46
N ASP A 155 18.69 -2.90 -15.49
CA ASP A 155 19.17 -4.28 -15.61
C ASP A 155 20.71 -4.30 -15.44
N PRO A 156 21.21 -4.32 -14.19
CA PRO A 156 22.64 -4.19 -13.90
C PRO A 156 23.35 -5.55 -13.92
N LYS A 157 22.78 -6.56 -14.61
CA LYS A 157 23.26 -7.94 -14.54
C LYS A 157 24.78 -8.04 -14.76
N ASP A 158 25.28 -7.49 -15.86
CA ASP A 158 26.70 -7.60 -16.23
C ASP A 158 27.62 -6.85 -15.25
N LEU A 159 27.15 -5.74 -14.68
CA LEU A 159 27.89 -5.02 -13.65
C LEU A 159 27.91 -5.80 -12.31
N ASN A 160 26.78 -6.41 -11.94
CA ASN A 160 26.67 -7.21 -10.71
C ASN A 160 27.55 -8.47 -10.72
N GLU A 161 27.89 -9.00 -11.89
CA GLU A 161 28.79 -10.16 -12.02
C GLU A 161 30.24 -9.82 -11.67
N VAL A 162 30.64 -8.55 -11.78
CA VAL A 162 32.03 -8.10 -11.57
C VAL A 162 32.22 -7.25 -10.31
N ILE A 163 31.14 -6.78 -9.68
CA ILE A 163 31.20 -6.08 -8.38
C ILE A 163 31.71 -7.04 -7.31
N GLN A 164 32.73 -6.59 -6.56
CA GLN A 164 33.21 -7.29 -5.38
C GLN A 164 32.21 -7.11 -4.23
N ARG A 165 31.72 -8.23 -3.68
CA ARG A 165 30.77 -8.19 -2.54
C ARG A 165 31.49 -7.82 -1.26
N GLU A 166 31.00 -6.78 -0.60
CA GLU A 166 31.35 -6.48 0.78
C GLU A 166 30.77 -7.54 1.72
N ASN A 167 31.60 -8.02 2.64
CA ASN A 167 31.16 -8.98 3.65
C ASN A 167 30.61 -8.24 4.87
N TYR A 168 29.31 -7.95 4.85
CA TYR A 168 28.59 -7.44 6.01
C TYR A 168 27.52 -8.46 6.46
N PRO A 169 27.83 -9.34 7.41
CA PRO A 169 26.87 -10.32 7.89
C PRO A 169 25.75 -9.60 8.65
N LEU A 170 24.54 -9.64 8.09
CA LEU A 170 23.35 -9.23 8.82
C LEU A 170 23.03 -10.29 9.89
N LYS A 171 22.72 -9.85 11.11
CA LYS A 171 22.25 -10.74 12.17
C LYS A 171 20.95 -11.41 11.74
N THR A 172 20.80 -12.71 12.01
CA THR A 172 19.50 -13.37 11.85
C THR A 172 18.58 -13.01 13.01
N ILE A 173 17.31 -13.45 12.93
CA ILE A 173 16.35 -13.25 14.02
C ILE A 173 16.78 -14.01 15.28
N GLU A 174 17.43 -15.17 15.10
CA GLU A 174 17.95 -16.00 16.20
C GLU A 174 19.18 -15.37 16.88
N ASP A 175 19.90 -14.48 16.18
CA ASP A 175 21.10 -13.78 16.68
C ASP A 175 20.77 -12.46 17.41
N LEU A 176 19.49 -12.09 17.52
CA LEU A 176 18.99 -10.87 18.18
C LEU A 176 18.43 -11.16 19.57
#